data_AF-R5EP10-F1
#
_entry.id   AF-R5EP10-F1
#
_cell.length_a   1.000
_cell.length_b   1.000
_cell.length_c   1.000
_cell.angle_alpha   90.00
_cell.angle_beta   90.00
_cell.angle_gamma   90.00
#
_symmetry.space_group_name_H-M   'P 1'
#
loop_
_entity.id
_entity.type
_entity.pdbx_description
1 polymer ?
#
loop_
_entity_poly.entity_id
_entity_poly.type
_entity_poly.pdbx_seq_one_letter_code
_entity_poly.pdbx_strand_id
1 'polypeptide(L)'
;MEIMGTHYSEKEAAGKAVINACTTLQGSDSVPLGQYRGFSMSLQYDAAHTDYKLTMKGAMSHTISLGADIFGNITRMDNLVDGVAKELERYRTALQDTHTQLANAKAEMETPFAKEAELAEKSARLKELNILLNMDQKDTALLDEAPEKESHDGRKTHCIER
;
A
#
# COMPACT_ATOMS: atom_id res chain seq x y z
N MET A 1 -5.37 -33.81 3.89
CA MET A 1 -4.14 -33.01 3.65
C MET A 1 -3.04 -33.97 3.28
N GLU A 2 -2.23 -33.67 2.28
CA GLU A 2 -1.12 -34.54 1.88
C GLU A 2 0.21 -33.91 2.28
N ILE A 3 1.03 -34.65 3.02
CA ILE A 3 2.37 -34.24 3.44
C ILE A 3 3.33 -35.37 3.12
N MET A 4 4.38 -35.09 2.35
CA MET A 4 5.42 -36.06 1.96
C MET A 4 4.82 -37.37 1.38
N GLY A 5 3.77 -37.25 0.56
CA GLY A 5 3.08 -38.40 -0.06
C GLY A 5 2.10 -39.17 0.86
N THR A 6 1.95 -38.75 2.12
CA THR A 6 1.03 -39.39 3.08
C THR A 6 -0.22 -38.53 3.28
N HIS A 7 -1.40 -39.14 3.18
CA HIS A 7 -2.67 -38.45 3.42
C HIS A 7 -3.04 -38.46 4.91
N TYR A 8 -3.19 -37.27 5.49
CA TYR A 8 -3.64 -37.03 6.85
C TYR A 8 -5.07 -36.48 6.86
N SER A 9 -5.95 -37.16 7.60
CA SER A 9 -7.32 -36.70 7.88
C SER A 9 -7.41 -35.97 9.23
N GLU A 10 -6.58 -36.35 10.19
CA GLU A 10 -6.53 -35.75 11.53
C GLU A 10 -5.62 -34.53 11.58
N LYS A 11 -6.11 -33.45 12.20
CA LYS A 11 -5.37 -32.18 12.32
C LYS A 11 -4.08 -32.33 13.12
N GLU A 12 -4.12 -33.12 14.20
CA GLU A 12 -2.96 -33.33 15.05
C GLU A 12 -1.83 -34.08 14.32
N ALA A 13 -2.18 -35.15 13.60
CA ALA A 13 -1.22 -35.93 12.82
C ALA A 13 -0.62 -35.10 11.68
N ALA A 14 -1.44 -34.31 10.99
CA ALA A 14 -1.00 -33.40 9.95
C ALA A 14 -0.03 -32.33 10.51
N GLY A 15 -0.38 -31.66 11.61
CA GLY A 15 0.49 -30.63 12.19
C GLY A 15 1.83 -31.17 12.69
N LYS A 16 1.85 -32.38 13.27
CA LYS A 16 3.09 -33.07 13.64
C LYS A 16 3.94 -33.38 12.41
N ALA A 17 3.33 -33.85 11.32
CA ALA A 17 4.05 -34.12 10.08
C ALA A 17 4.65 -32.85 9.45
N VAL A 18 3.96 -31.70 9.51
CA VAL A 18 4.51 -30.41 9.06
C VAL A 18 5.74 -30.03 9.88
N ILE A 19 5.66 -30.10 11.23
CA ILE A 19 6.80 -29.77 12.11
C ILE A 19 7.97 -30.71 11.87
N ASN A 20 7.70 -32.02 11.74
CA ASN A 20 8.74 -33.00 11.42
C ASN A 20 9.43 -32.66 10.09
N ALA A 21 8.67 -32.28 9.06
CA ALA A 21 9.23 -31.85 7.78
C ALA A 21 10.12 -30.60 7.92
N CYS A 22 9.78 -29.65 8.80
CA CYS A 22 10.65 -28.53 9.17
C CYS A 22 11.98 -29.00 9.74
N THR A 23 11.97 -29.97 10.67
CA THR A 23 13.21 -30.48 11.29
C THR A 23 14.10 -31.25 10.32
N THR A 24 13.53 -31.85 9.27
CA THR A 24 14.29 -32.57 8.24
C THR A 24 14.85 -31.66 7.16
N LEU A 25 14.52 -30.37 7.17
CA LEU A 25 14.97 -29.44 6.15
C LEU A 25 16.47 -29.19 6.32
N GLN A 26 17.26 -29.67 5.37
CA GLN A 26 18.71 -29.45 5.31
C GLN A 26 18.99 -28.47 4.17
N GLY A 27 19.09 -27.18 4.48
CA GLY A 27 19.44 -26.12 3.53
C GLY A 27 18.45 -24.97 3.47
N SER A 28 18.80 -23.95 2.69
CA SER A 28 17.99 -22.74 2.45
C SER A 28 17.01 -22.86 1.28
N ASP A 29 17.05 -23.99 0.56
CA ASP A 29 16.26 -24.20 -0.65
C ASP A 29 14.80 -24.55 -0.32
N SER A 30 13.90 -24.21 -1.24
CA SER A 30 12.48 -24.54 -1.09
C SER A 30 12.24 -26.02 -1.40
N VAL A 31 11.78 -26.76 -0.39
CA VAL A 31 11.48 -28.19 -0.48
C VAL A 31 9.97 -28.40 -0.62
N PRO A 32 9.49 -29.20 -1.58
CA PRO A 32 8.06 -29.51 -1.69
C PRO A 32 7.59 -30.32 -0.47
N LEU A 33 6.51 -29.85 0.18
CA LEU A 33 5.94 -30.48 1.36
C LEU A 33 4.74 -31.37 1.01
N GLY A 34 3.94 -30.99 0.02
CA GLY A 34 2.74 -31.74 -0.38
C GLY A 34 1.61 -30.85 -0.87
N GLN A 35 0.36 -31.22 -0.57
CA GLN A 35 -0.82 -30.48 -1.02
C GLN A 35 -1.82 -30.22 0.12
N TYR A 36 -2.38 -29.00 0.13
CA TYR A 36 -3.42 -28.59 1.06
C TYR A 36 -4.58 -27.92 0.33
N ARG A 37 -5.77 -28.52 0.38
CA ARG A 37 -7.00 -28.01 -0.28
C ARG A 37 -6.80 -27.62 -1.76
N GLY A 38 -5.97 -28.36 -2.49
CA GLY A 38 -5.66 -28.11 -3.90
C GLY A 38 -4.49 -27.14 -4.15
N PHE A 39 -3.89 -26.56 -3.10
CA PHE A 39 -2.67 -25.76 -3.22
C PHE A 39 -1.43 -26.63 -3.02
N SER A 40 -0.44 -26.45 -3.89
CA SER A 40 0.87 -27.08 -3.72
C SER A 40 1.67 -26.33 -2.66
N MET A 41 2.21 -27.06 -1.69
CA MET A 41 2.94 -26.49 -0.58
C MET A 41 4.44 -26.73 -0.72
N SER A 42 5.24 -25.71 -0.44
CA SER A 42 6.68 -25.82 -0.28
C SER A 42 7.14 -25.15 1.00
N LEU A 43 8.17 -25.72 1.62
CA LEU A 43 8.75 -25.30 2.87
C LEU A 43 10.13 -24.72 2.60
N GLN A 44 10.47 -23.62 3.26
CA GLN A 44 11.78 -22.99 3.16
C GLN A 44 12.20 -22.48 4.54
N TYR A 45 13.48 -22.60 4.87
CA TYR A 45 14.04 -21.96 6.05
C TYR A 45 14.47 -20.53 5.71
N ASP A 46 13.95 -19.55 6.45
CA ASP A 46 14.34 -18.16 6.32
C ASP A 46 15.45 -17.83 7.33
N ALA A 47 16.69 -17.77 6.83
CA ALA A 47 17.86 -17.46 7.64
C ALA A 47 17.84 -16.05 8.24
N ALA A 48 17.12 -15.09 7.64
CA ALA A 48 17.09 -13.71 8.12
C ALA A 48 16.21 -13.55 9.38
N HIS A 49 15.11 -14.30 9.45
CA HIS A 49 14.17 -14.26 10.57
C HIS A 49 14.24 -15.51 11.46
N THR A 50 15.12 -16.45 11.15
CA THR A 50 15.28 -17.73 11.87
C THR A 50 13.99 -18.53 11.99
N ASP A 51 13.10 -18.39 11.00
CA ASP A 51 11.77 -18.98 10.98
C ASP A 51 11.59 -19.88 9.76
N TYR A 52 10.71 -20.87 9.88
CA TYR A 52 10.29 -21.69 8.75
C TYR A 52 9.14 -21.00 8.02
N LYS A 53 9.24 -20.86 6.70
CA LYS A 53 8.20 -20.31 5.85
C LYS A 53 7.57 -21.40 4.98
N LEU A 54 6.24 -21.47 5.03
CA LEU A 54 5.44 -22.29 4.14
C LEU A 54 4.89 -21.43 3.02
N THR A 55 5.16 -21.81 1.78
CA THR A 55 4.60 -21.17 0.60
C THR A 55 3.53 -22.08 -0.01
N MET A 56 2.32 -21.57 -0.17
CA MET A 56 1.23 -22.21 -0.89
C MET A 56 1.12 -21.61 -2.28
N LYS A 57 1.32 -22.43 -3.30
CA LYS A 57 1.33 -22.06 -4.71
C LYS A 57 0.01 -22.48 -5.38
N GLY A 58 -0.69 -21.50 -5.93
CA GLY A 58 -1.81 -21.66 -6.85
C GLY A 58 -1.58 -20.82 -8.10
N ALA A 59 -2.53 -19.95 -8.46
CA ALA A 59 -2.32 -18.91 -9.47
C ALA A 59 -1.37 -17.80 -8.97
N MET A 60 -1.43 -17.51 -7.68
CA MET A 60 -0.48 -16.66 -6.95
C MET A 60 0.18 -17.49 -5.85
N SER A 61 1.37 -17.07 -5.42
CA SER A 61 2.08 -17.67 -4.29
C SER A 61 1.79 -16.87 -3.03
N HIS A 62 1.41 -17.57 -1.96
CA HIS A 62 1.19 -16.97 -0.64
C HIS A 62 2.12 -17.62 0.38
N THR A 63 2.86 -16.82 1.14
CA THR A 63 3.84 -17.32 2.11
C THR A 63 3.41 -16.97 3.53
N ILE A 64 3.48 -17.94 4.43
CA ILE A 64 3.21 -17.79 5.86
C ILE A 64 4.40 -18.31 6.67
N SER A 65 4.69 -17.66 7.79
CA SER A 65 5.63 -18.23 8.77
C SER A 65 4.94 -19.36 9.53
N LEU A 66 5.67 -20.45 9.78
CA LEU A 66 5.31 -21.58 10.63
C LEU A 66 5.87 -21.37 12.05
N GLY A 67 5.20 -21.96 13.04
CA GLY A 67 5.59 -21.89 14.45
C GLY A 67 5.61 -23.27 15.09
N ALA A 68 5.83 -23.31 16.41
CA ALA A 68 5.94 -24.56 17.16
C ALA A 68 4.58 -25.24 17.47
N ASP A 69 3.47 -24.53 17.31
CA ASP A 69 2.13 -25.07 17.61
C ASP A 69 1.57 -25.89 16.44
N ILE A 70 1.30 -27.18 16.72
CA ILE A 70 0.69 -28.16 15.81
C ILE A 70 -0.63 -27.63 15.25
N PHE A 71 -1.54 -27.18 16.09
CA PHE A 71 -2.87 -26.77 15.66
C PHE A 71 -2.86 -25.35 15.07
N GLY A 72 -2.08 -24.45 15.66
CA GLY A 72 -1.90 -23.09 15.17
C GLY A 72 -1.29 -23.00 13.76
N ASN A 73 -0.45 -23.95 13.36
CA ASN A 73 0.03 -24.06 11.97
C ASN A 73 -1.13 -24.36 11.01
N ILE A 74 -1.96 -25.35 11.32
CA ILE A 74 -3.13 -25.72 10.50
C ILE A 74 -4.13 -24.57 10.42
N THR A 75 -4.42 -23.92 11.56
CA THR A 75 -5.31 -22.75 11.61
C THR A 75 -4.79 -21.59 10.77
N ARG A 76 -3.47 -21.34 10.76
CA ARG A 76 -2.88 -20.31 9.89
C ARG A 76 -3.03 -20.64 8.41
N MET A 77 -2.89 -21.91 8.04
CA MET A 77 -3.12 -22.36 6.67
C MET A 77 -4.60 -22.21 6.27
N ASP A 78 -5.53 -22.57 7.15
CA ASP A 78 -6.97 -22.37 6.95
C ASP A 78 -7.28 -20.88 6.75
N ASN A 79 -6.77 -20.01 7.62
CA ASN A 79 -6.94 -18.56 7.52
C ASN A 79 -6.37 -17.98 6.23
N LEU A 80 -5.24 -18.54 5.73
CA LEU A 80 -4.67 -18.09 4.47
C LEU A 80 -5.61 -18.42 3.30
N VAL A 81 -6.14 -19.65 3.25
CA VAL A 81 -7.07 -20.08 2.20
C VAL A 81 -8.38 -19.27 2.26
N ASP A 82 -8.94 -19.08 3.44
CA ASP A 82 -10.16 -18.29 3.63
C ASP A 82 -9.91 -16.78 3.33
N GLY A 83 -8.68 -16.32 3.54
CA GLY A 83 -8.22 -14.96 3.24
C GLY A 83 -8.27 -14.65 1.74
N VAL A 84 -7.92 -15.60 0.87
CA VAL A 84 -7.94 -15.41 -0.59
C VAL A 84 -9.33 -15.03 -1.08
N ALA A 85 -10.38 -15.71 -0.58
CA ALA A 85 -11.76 -15.40 -0.96
C ALA A 85 -12.17 -13.99 -0.49
N LYS A 86 -11.75 -13.59 0.71
CA LYS A 86 -12.03 -12.24 1.24
C LYS A 86 -11.30 -11.15 0.47
N GLU A 87 -10.03 -11.37 0.12
CA GLU A 87 -9.25 -10.44 -0.69
C GLU A 87 -9.87 -10.25 -2.07
N LEU A 88 -10.33 -11.34 -2.69
CA LEU A 88 -11.00 -11.30 -3.98
C LEU A 88 -12.23 -10.39 -3.95
N GLU A 89 -13.09 -10.53 -2.95
CA GLU A 89 -14.26 -9.65 -2.78
C GLU A 89 -13.85 -8.19 -2.53
N ARG A 90 -12.83 -7.95 -1.70
CA ARG A 90 -12.31 -6.58 -1.49
C ARG A 90 -11.82 -5.94 -2.78
N TYR A 91 -11.08 -6.67 -3.62
CA TYR A 91 -10.62 -6.15 -4.90
C TYR A 91 -11.77 -5.89 -5.87
N ARG A 92 -12.80 -6.73 -5.88
CA ARG A 92 -14.02 -6.50 -6.69
C ARG A 92 -14.72 -5.21 -6.29
N THR A 93 -14.95 -5.01 -4.99
CA THR A 93 -15.58 -3.79 -4.48
C THR A 93 -14.74 -2.55 -4.79
N ALA A 94 -13.44 -2.59 -4.52
CA ALA A 94 -12.54 -1.47 -4.81
C ALA A 94 -12.52 -1.10 -6.31
N LEU A 95 -12.58 -2.11 -7.20
CA LEU A 95 -12.66 -1.88 -8.64
C LEU A 95 -13.99 -1.22 -9.03
N GLN A 96 -15.10 -1.68 -8.47
CA GLN A 96 -16.42 -1.09 -8.71
C GLN A 96 -16.49 0.37 -8.20
N ASP A 97 -15.96 0.63 -7.01
CA ASP A 97 -15.90 1.96 -6.42
C ASP A 97 -15.05 2.91 -7.28
N THR A 98 -13.88 2.44 -7.73
CA THR A 98 -12.99 3.21 -8.61
C THR A 98 -13.67 3.53 -9.95
N HIS A 99 -14.37 2.56 -10.54
CA HIS A 99 -15.16 2.80 -11.75
C HIS A 99 -16.25 3.86 -11.55
N THR A 100 -16.91 3.82 -10.39
CA THR A 100 -17.94 4.79 -10.02
C THR A 100 -17.35 6.19 -9.83
N GLN A 101 -16.24 6.30 -9.09
CA GLN A 101 -15.51 7.56 -8.90
C GLN A 101 -15.03 8.15 -10.23
N LEU A 102 -14.53 7.30 -11.13
CA LEU A 102 -14.10 7.71 -12.46
C LEU A 102 -15.29 8.22 -13.30
N ALA A 103 -16.42 7.53 -13.27
CA ALA A 103 -17.63 7.96 -13.97
C ALA A 103 -18.13 9.32 -13.44
N ASN A 104 -18.16 9.48 -12.11
CA ASN A 104 -18.55 10.74 -11.46
C ASN A 104 -17.58 11.88 -11.81
N ALA A 105 -16.26 11.64 -11.72
CA ALA A 105 -15.25 12.63 -12.06
C ALA A 105 -15.35 13.06 -13.54
N LYS A 106 -15.65 12.13 -14.46
CA LYS A 106 -15.92 12.47 -15.86
C LYS A 106 -17.17 13.33 -16.01
N ALA A 107 -18.25 13.00 -15.32
CA ALA A 107 -19.47 13.80 -15.34
C ALA A 107 -19.23 15.21 -14.78
N GLU A 108 -18.48 15.33 -13.67
CA GLU A 108 -18.09 16.62 -13.10
C GLU A 108 -17.15 17.42 -14.01
N MET A 109 -16.23 16.76 -14.74
CA MET A 109 -15.42 17.43 -15.76
C MET A 109 -16.26 17.98 -16.91
N GLU A 110 -17.37 17.32 -17.26
CA GLU A 110 -18.31 17.81 -18.28
C GLU A 110 -19.23 18.91 -17.74
N THR A 111 -19.38 19.05 -16.41
CA THR A 111 -20.13 20.18 -15.84
C THR A 111 -19.35 21.48 -16.00
N PRO A 112 -19.91 22.50 -16.68
CA PRO A 112 -19.26 23.80 -16.79
C PRO A 112 -19.01 24.39 -15.40
N PHE A 113 -17.87 25.05 -15.22
CA PHE A 113 -17.55 25.70 -13.97
C PHE A 113 -18.56 26.82 -13.70
N ALA A 114 -19.48 26.62 -12.75
CA ALA A 114 -20.61 27.51 -12.51
C ALA A 114 -20.21 28.97 -12.18
N LYS A 115 -18.96 29.19 -11.75
CA LYS A 115 -18.40 30.51 -11.41
C LYS A 115 -17.37 31.00 -12.42
N GLU A 116 -17.31 30.44 -13.63
CA GLU A 116 -16.32 30.81 -14.64
C GLU A 116 -16.36 32.30 -14.99
N ALA A 117 -17.56 32.86 -15.13
CA ALA A 117 -17.74 34.29 -15.36
C ALA A 117 -17.23 35.16 -14.19
N GLU A 118 -17.54 34.79 -12.95
CA GLU A 118 -17.11 35.51 -11.74
C GLU A 118 -15.58 35.40 -11.54
N LEU A 119 -15.00 34.23 -11.83
CA LEU A 119 -13.56 34.00 -11.79
C LEU A 119 -12.85 34.83 -12.86
N ALA A 120 -13.38 34.90 -14.08
CA ALA A 120 -12.82 35.71 -15.15
C ALA A 120 -12.86 37.21 -14.81
N GLU A 121 -13.98 37.71 -14.28
CA GLU A 121 -14.14 39.11 -13.85
C GLU A 121 -13.16 39.46 -12.72
N LYS A 122 -13.12 38.64 -11.67
CA LYS A 122 -12.20 38.85 -10.54
C LYS A 122 -10.74 38.73 -10.97
N SER A 123 -10.40 37.80 -11.85
CA SER A 123 -9.04 37.66 -12.39
C SER A 123 -8.63 38.85 -13.25
N ALA A 124 -9.55 39.40 -14.05
CA ALA A 124 -9.30 40.58 -14.86
C ALA A 124 -9.05 41.82 -13.99
N ARG A 125 -9.91 42.06 -12.98
CA ARG A 125 -9.72 43.14 -12.00
C ARG A 125 -8.41 42.99 -11.22
N LEU A 126 -8.05 41.77 -10.84
CA LEU A 126 -6.79 41.49 -10.14
C LEU A 126 -5.58 41.78 -11.05
N LYS A 127 -5.65 41.40 -12.33
CA LYS A 127 -4.60 41.73 -13.32
C LYS A 127 -4.47 43.24 -13.52
N GLU A 128 -5.58 43.95 -13.66
CA GLU A 128 -5.59 45.41 -13.79
C GLU A 128 -4.99 46.08 -12.54
N LEU A 129 -5.41 45.67 -11.34
CA LEU A 129 -4.87 46.17 -10.09
C LEU A 129 -3.38 45.85 -9.94
N ASN A 130 -2.94 44.66 -10.36
CA ASN A 130 -1.55 44.25 -10.31
C ASN A 130 -0.67 45.09 -11.26
N ILE A 131 -1.20 45.45 -12.44
CA ILE A 131 -0.52 46.38 -13.36
C ILE A 131 -0.38 47.75 -12.71
N LEU A 132 -1.47 48.31 -12.16
CA LEU A 132 -1.45 49.63 -11.50
C LEU A 132 -0.51 49.66 -10.28
N LEU A 133 -0.55 48.63 -9.44
CA LEU A 133 0.32 48.52 -8.26
C LEU A 133 1.80 48.33 -8.65
N ASN A 134 2.09 47.58 -9.72
CA ASN A 134 3.45 47.42 -10.24
C ASN A 134 3.98 48.67 -10.94
N MET A 135 3.11 49.57 -11.43
CA MET A 135 3.54 50.88 -11.92
C MET A 135 3.97 51.78 -10.76
N ASP A 136 3.25 51.75 -9.64
CA ASP A 136 3.60 52.48 -8.41
C ASP A 136 4.92 51.98 -7.78
N GLN A 137 5.24 50.69 -7.95
CA GLN A 137 6.52 50.10 -7.52
C GLN A 137 7.71 50.47 -8.42
N LYS A 138 7.49 50.77 -9.71
CA LYS A 138 8.57 51.24 -10.59
C LYS A 138 8.94 52.70 -10.32
N ASP A 139 7.99 53.51 -9.87
CA ASP A 139 8.24 54.90 -9.48
C ASP A 139 8.85 55.02 -8.07
N THR A 140 8.62 54.06 -7.17
CA THR A 140 9.28 54.02 -5.85
C THR A 140 10.70 53.42 -5.88
N ALA A 141 11.04 52.62 -6.90
CA ALA A 141 12.39 52.06 -7.05
C ALA A 141 13.44 53.06 -7.57
N LEU A 142 13.04 54.25 -8.01
CA LEU A 142 13.94 55.30 -8.52
C LEU A 142 14.27 56.41 -7.50
N LEU A 143 13.71 56.36 -6.29
CA LEU A 143 13.80 57.44 -5.31
C LEU A 143 14.61 57.13 -4.05
N ASP A 144 15.30 55.99 -3.96
CA ASP A 144 16.14 55.71 -2.79
C ASP A 144 17.48 55.04 -3.15
N GLU A 145 18.36 55.82 -3.77
CA GLU A 145 19.81 55.56 -3.74
C GLU A 145 20.48 56.46 -2.69
N ALA A 146 20.62 55.96 -1.46
CA ALA A 146 21.75 56.26 -0.57
C ALA A 146 21.84 55.21 0.56
N PRO A 147 23.05 54.88 1.06
CA PRO A 147 23.41 53.49 1.35
C PRO A 147 23.44 53.10 2.83
N GLU A 148 23.33 51.77 3.02
CA GLU A 148 23.82 50.94 4.14
C GLU A 148 23.22 51.14 5.54
N LYS A 149 22.71 50.06 6.16
CA LYS A 149 23.47 49.24 7.13
C LYS A 149 22.76 47.90 7.43
N GLU A 150 23.57 46.86 7.54
CA GLU A 150 23.22 45.50 7.98
C GLU A 150 22.46 45.49 9.32
N SER A 151 21.50 44.57 9.50
CA SER A 151 21.72 43.31 10.24
C SER A 151 20.42 42.64 10.74
N HIS A 152 20.52 41.32 10.79
CA HIS A 152 19.87 40.36 11.70
C HIS A 152 18.61 39.59 11.27
N ASP A 153 18.87 38.36 10.80
CA ASP A 153 18.33 37.05 11.21
C ASP A 153 16.89 36.92 11.77
N GLY A 154 16.22 35.87 11.31
CA GLY A 154 14.95 35.42 11.86
C GLY A 154 14.16 34.48 10.96
N ARG A 155 14.77 33.40 10.46
CA ARG A 155 13.99 32.28 9.88
C ARG A 155 13.09 31.66 10.94
N LYS A 156 11.77 31.78 10.80
CA LYS A 156 10.80 30.82 11.35
C LYS A 156 9.78 30.41 10.30
N THR A 157 10.03 29.23 9.74
CA THR A 157 9.02 28.38 9.11
C THR A 157 7.94 28.05 10.14
N HIS A 158 6.68 28.36 9.83
CA HIS A 158 5.55 27.81 10.58
C HIS A 158 4.81 26.81 9.70
N CYS A 159 5.09 25.52 9.94
CA CYS A 159 4.19 24.43 9.56
C CYS A 159 2.96 24.50 10.47
N ILE A 160 1.77 24.51 9.90
CA ILE A 160 0.53 24.25 10.63
C ILE A 160 0.04 22.89 10.17
N GLU A 161 0.27 21.88 11.01
CA GLU A 161 -0.59 20.71 11.11
C GLU A 161 -1.43 20.85 12.37
N ARG A 162 -2.75 20.76 12.22
CA ARG A 162 -3.61 19.84 12.98
C ARG A 162 -4.97 19.72 12.32
#